data_AF-A0A3A0DAH5-F1
#
_entry.id   AF-A0A3A0DAH5-F1
#
_cell.length_a   1.000
_cell.length_b   1.000
_cell.length_c   1.000
_cell.angle_alpha   90.00
_cell.angle_beta   90.00
_cell.angle_gamma   90.00
#
_symmetry.space_group_name_H-M   'P 1'
#
loop_
_entity.id
_entity.type
_entity.pdbx_description
1 polymer ?
#
loop_
_entity_poly.entity_id
_entity_poly.type
_entity_poly.pdbx_seq_one_letter_code
_entity_poly.pdbx_strand_id
1 'polypeptide(L)'
;MDHKTIKEKLTFVKKDKVLVSLLGLAVLVLSGYGFYDYLTPEWKTYQAEFRDLVAEKLGPERAASAPTGLQQIYVKELNQADRCVTCHQGIEWKGLESAPEPFRTHPKEILQKHPVAKYGCTSCHGGQGFATDMQA
;
A
#
# COMPACT_ATOMS: atom_id res chain seq x y z
N MET A 1 -18.29 18.34 59.27
CA MET A 1 -17.53 17.78 58.12
C MET A 1 -18.12 18.39 56.86
N ASP A 2 -17.31 19.06 56.04
CA ASP A 2 -17.78 19.76 54.84
C ASP A 2 -18.16 18.75 53.75
N HIS A 3 -19.46 18.51 53.60
CA HIS A 3 -20.02 17.60 52.60
C HIS A 3 -19.87 18.13 51.17
N LYS A 4 -19.57 19.43 50.99
CA LYS A 4 -19.42 20.07 49.67
C LYS A 4 -18.13 19.61 48.99
N THR A 5 -17.03 19.53 49.73
CA THR A 5 -15.72 19.06 49.21
C THR A 5 -15.72 17.59 48.80
N ILE A 6 -16.46 16.74 49.51
CA ILE A 6 -16.56 15.29 49.20
C ILE A 6 -17.33 15.07 47.90
N LYS A 7 -18.47 15.77 47.72
CA LYS A 7 -19.31 15.63 46.52
C LYS A 7 -18.58 16.16 45.28
N GLU A 8 -17.88 17.28 45.39
CA GLU A 8 -17.03 17.83 44.32
C GLU A 8 -15.90 16.87 43.95
N LYS A 9 -15.17 16.32 44.93
CA LYS A 9 -14.14 15.29 44.69
C LYS A 9 -14.69 14.03 44.03
N LEU A 10 -15.85 13.52 44.48
CA LEU A 10 -16.52 12.36 43.88
C LEU A 10 -16.96 12.62 42.43
N THR A 11 -17.39 13.84 42.13
CA THR A 11 -17.81 14.23 40.78
C THR A 11 -16.61 14.37 39.85
N PHE A 12 -15.50 14.95 40.35
CA PHE A 12 -14.21 15.03 39.66
C PHE A 12 -13.68 13.64 39.31
N VAL A 13 -13.56 12.73 40.29
CA VAL A 13 -13.10 11.34 40.07
C VAL A 13 -14.00 10.57 39.10
N LYS A 14 -15.33 10.79 39.11
CA LYS A 14 -16.24 10.16 38.14
C LYS A 14 -16.02 10.69 36.72
N LYS A 15 -15.87 12.01 36.56
CA LYS A 15 -15.59 12.63 35.26
C LYS A 15 -14.24 12.17 34.70
N ASP A 16 -13.21 12.12 35.54
CA ASP A 16 -11.87 11.67 35.13
C ASP A 16 -11.88 10.20 34.72
N LYS A 17 -12.59 9.33 35.46
CA LYS A 17 -12.75 7.93 35.09
C LYS A 17 -13.44 7.76 33.74
N VAL A 18 -14.50 8.52 33.48
CA VAL A 18 -15.20 8.51 32.18
C VAL A 18 -14.26 9.02 31.08
N LEU A 19 -13.57 10.13 31.31
CA LEU A 19 -12.64 10.71 30.34
C LEU A 19 -11.50 9.74 30.00
N VAL A 20 -10.85 9.14 31.00
CA VAL A 20 -9.78 8.15 30.81
C VAL A 20 -10.31 6.92 30.07
N SER A 21 -11.53 6.46 30.38
CA SER A 21 -12.15 5.32 29.68
C SER A 21 -12.43 5.64 28.21
N LEU A 22 -12.93 6.84 27.91
CA LEU A 22 -13.15 7.30 26.54
C LEU A 22 -11.84 7.46 25.76
N LEU A 23 -10.80 8.00 26.39
CA LEU A 23 -9.46 8.08 25.78
C LEU A 23 -8.89 6.69 25.51
N GLY A 24 -9.02 5.77 26.46
CA GLY A 24 -8.60 4.38 26.27
C GLY A 24 -9.33 3.68 25.13
N LEU A 25 -10.64 3.89 25.01
CA LEU A 25 -11.44 3.38 23.90
C LEU A 25 -11.00 4.00 22.57
N ALA A 26 -10.73 5.31 22.53
CA ALA A 26 -10.26 5.98 21.33
C ALA A 26 -8.90 5.41 20.87
N VAL A 27 -7.96 5.20 21.79
CA VAL A 27 -6.68 4.55 21.47
C VAL A 27 -6.89 3.13 20.94
N LEU A 28 -7.75 2.33 21.57
CA LEU A 28 -8.04 0.98 21.12
C LEU A 28 -8.61 0.97 19.68
N VAL A 29 -9.54 1.88 19.38
CA VAL A 29 -10.12 2.01 18.04
C VAL A 29 -9.06 2.42 17.02
N LEU A 30 -8.23 3.42 17.33
CA LEU A 30 -7.17 3.89 16.43
C LEU A 30 -6.11 2.80 16.19
N SER A 31 -5.70 2.06 17.22
CA SER A 31 -4.80 0.92 17.08
C SER A 31 -5.44 -0.20 16.26
N GLY A 32 -6.73 -0.48 16.47
CA GLY A 32 -7.47 -1.45 15.66
C GLY A 32 -7.53 -1.05 14.18
N TYR A 33 -7.77 0.24 13.90
CA TYR A 33 -7.73 0.78 12.55
C TYR A 33 -6.34 0.68 11.91
N GLY A 34 -5.27 1.07 12.63
CA GLY A 34 -3.90 0.94 12.12
C GLY A 34 -3.50 -0.51 11.87
N PHE A 35 -3.96 -1.45 12.70
CA PHE A 35 -3.73 -2.88 12.49
C PHE A 35 -4.51 -3.41 11.28
N TYR A 36 -5.76 -2.95 11.09
CA TYR A 36 -6.55 -3.29 9.92
C TYR A 36 -5.87 -2.80 8.63
N ASP A 37 -5.49 -1.52 8.60
CA ASP A 37 -4.79 -0.89 7.47
C ASP A 37 -3.51 -1.65 7.09
N TYR A 38 -2.70 -2.02 8.09
CA TYR A 38 -1.50 -2.83 7.92
C TYR A 38 -1.79 -4.21 7.28
N LEU A 39 -2.91 -4.85 7.63
CA LEU A 39 -3.27 -6.16 7.09
C LEU A 39 -3.92 -6.08 5.69
N THR A 40 -4.44 -4.91 5.31
CA THR A 40 -5.09 -4.65 4.02
C THR A 40 -4.30 -3.62 3.19
N PRO A 41 -3.03 -3.88 2.86
CA PRO A 41 -2.22 -2.91 2.14
C PRO A 41 -2.78 -2.66 0.74
N GLU A 42 -2.74 -1.40 0.30
CA GLU A 42 -3.37 -0.92 -0.94
C GLU A 42 -2.99 -1.72 -2.18
N TRP A 43 -1.75 -2.22 -2.25
CA TRP A 43 -1.30 -3.00 -3.38
C TRP A 43 -2.18 -4.21 -3.67
N LYS A 44 -2.79 -4.84 -2.65
CA LYS A 44 -3.69 -6.00 -2.85
C LYS A 44 -4.87 -5.64 -3.76
N THR A 45 -5.41 -4.44 -3.61
CA THR A 45 -6.50 -3.93 -4.45
C THR A 45 -6.02 -3.76 -5.89
N TYR A 46 -4.87 -3.11 -6.11
CA TYR A 46 -4.29 -2.96 -7.45
C TYR A 46 -4.02 -4.30 -8.14
N GLN A 47 -3.54 -5.32 -7.42
CA GLN A 47 -3.31 -6.65 -8.02
C GLN A 47 -4.62 -7.39 -8.32
N ALA A 48 -5.67 -7.18 -7.51
CA ALA A 48 -6.99 -7.73 -7.80
C ALA A 48 -7.56 -7.09 -9.07
N GLU A 49 -7.59 -5.75 -9.12
CA GLU A 49 -8.05 -4.99 -10.28
C GLU A 49 -7.27 -5.33 -11.56
N PHE A 50 -5.93 -5.48 -11.45
CA PHE A 50 -5.11 -5.88 -12.58
C PHE A 50 -5.47 -7.27 -13.10
N ARG A 51 -5.67 -8.24 -12.20
CA ARG A 51 -6.07 -9.61 -12.60
C ARG A 51 -7.44 -9.62 -13.25
N ASP A 52 -8.39 -8.86 -12.73
CA ASP A 52 -9.73 -8.74 -13.31
C ASP A 52 -9.65 -8.12 -14.72
N LEU A 53 -8.88 -7.04 -14.88
CA LEU A 53 -8.65 -6.38 -16.16
C LEU A 53 -7.97 -7.31 -17.19
N VAL A 54 -6.96 -8.07 -16.76
CA VAL A 54 -6.27 -9.03 -17.64
C VAL A 54 -7.19 -10.20 -17.99
N ALA A 55 -8.00 -10.69 -17.05
CA ALA A 55 -8.96 -11.77 -17.30
C ALA A 55 -10.00 -11.35 -18.35
N GLU A 56 -10.48 -10.11 -18.25
CA GLU A 56 -11.43 -9.53 -19.20
C GLU A 56 -10.81 -9.31 -20.60
N LYS A 57 -9.62 -8.69 -20.67
CA LYS A 57 -9.03 -8.26 -21.94
C LYS A 57 -8.20 -9.33 -22.66
N LEU A 58 -7.49 -10.15 -21.90
CA LEU A 58 -6.46 -11.08 -22.40
C LEU A 58 -6.76 -12.55 -22.06
N GLY A 59 -7.80 -12.81 -21.26
CA GLY A 59 -8.26 -14.14 -20.89
C GLY A 59 -7.72 -14.66 -19.55
N PRO A 60 -8.35 -15.71 -19.01
CA PRO A 60 -8.09 -16.21 -17.65
C PRO A 60 -6.69 -16.84 -17.49
N GLU A 61 -6.14 -17.46 -18.54
CA GLU A 61 -4.79 -18.02 -18.53
C GLU A 61 -3.74 -16.92 -18.29
N ARG A 62 -3.87 -15.80 -19.03
CA ARG A 62 -3.02 -14.62 -18.86
C ARG A 62 -3.17 -14.05 -17.47
N ALA A 63 -4.40 -13.92 -16.95
CA ALA A 63 -4.63 -13.40 -15.60
C ALA A 63 -3.97 -14.25 -14.51
N ALA A 64 -3.93 -15.58 -14.68
CA ALA A 64 -3.27 -16.48 -13.75
C ALA A 64 -1.73 -16.31 -13.71
N SER A 65 -1.13 -15.77 -14.77
CA SER A 65 0.31 -15.46 -14.82
C SER A 65 0.69 -14.12 -14.18
N ALA A 66 -0.28 -13.32 -13.74
CA ALA A 66 -0.02 -12.04 -13.07
C ALA A 66 0.71 -12.26 -11.72
N PRO A 67 1.81 -11.54 -11.45
CA PRO A 67 2.52 -11.63 -10.19
C PRO A 67 1.62 -11.29 -8.99
N THR A 68 1.83 -11.99 -7.88
CA THR A 68 1.12 -11.75 -6.62
C THR A 68 2.08 -11.44 -5.49
N GLY A 69 1.65 -10.61 -4.54
CA GLY A 69 2.47 -10.16 -3.43
C GLY A 69 3.41 -9.01 -3.81
N LEU A 70 4.25 -8.61 -2.86
CA LEU A 70 5.21 -7.54 -3.06
C LEU A 70 6.29 -7.94 -4.06
N GLN A 71 6.47 -7.12 -5.08
CA GLN A 71 7.47 -7.30 -6.12
C GLN A 71 8.62 -6.32 -5.84
N GLN A 72 9.87 -6.80 -5.91
CA GLN A 72 11.04 -5.97 -5.66
C GLN A 72 12.11 -6.23 -6.71
N ILE A 73 12.55 -5.15 -7.35
CA ILE A 73 13.72 -5.10 -8.22
C ILE A 73 14.84 -4.45 -7.41
N TYR A 74 16.01 -5.10 -7.35
CA TYR A 74 17.18 -4.52 -6.72
C TYR A 74 18.19 -4.10 -7.78
N VAL A 75 18.37 -2.78 -7.93
CA VAL A 75 19.33 -2.18 -8.85
C VAL A 75 20.65 -2.02 -8.12
N LYS A 76 21.54 -3.00 -8.29
CA LYS A 76 22.80 -3.10 -7.57
C LYS A 76 23.69 -1.87 -7.77
N GLU A 77 23.78 -1.36 -8.99
CA GLU A 77 24.63 -0.24 -9.37
C GLU A 77 24.20 1.08 -8.70
N LEU A 78 22.91 1.19 -8.36
CA LEU A 78 22.35 2.35 -7.65
C LEU A 78 22.16 2.08 -6.15
N ASN A 79 22.47 0.86 -5.69
CA ASN A 79 22.14 0.36 -4.36
C ASN A 79 20.68 0.68 -3.95
N GLN A 80 19.74 0.48 -4.87
CA GLN A 80 18.36 0.93 -4.75
C GLN A 80 17.40 -0.24 -4.92
N ALA A 81 16.44 -0.37 -4.00
CA ALA A 81 15.29 -1.25 -4.16
C ALA A 81 14.13 -0.48 -4.83
N ASP A 82 13.44 -1.14 -5.74
CA ASP A 82 12.31 -0.60 -6.49
C ASP A 82 11.13 -1.58 -6.48
N ARG A 83 9.96 -1.14 -6.01
CA ARG A 83 8.74 -1.95 -5.89
C ARG A 83 7.57 -1.36 -6.66
N CYS A 84 7.81 -0.42 -7.56
CA CYS A 84 6.75 0.22 -8.36
C CYS A 84 5.92 -0.83 -9.12
N VAL A 85 6.57 -1.90 -9.60
CA VAL A 85 5.93 -3.02 -10.33
C VAL A 85 4.99 -3.87 -9.46
N THR A 86 4.91 -3.62 -8.14
CA THR A 86 3.90 -4.26 -7.28
C THR A 86 2.48 -3.85 -7.70
N CYS A 87 2.27 -2.55 -7.97
CA CYS A 87 0.99 -1.99 -8.40
C CYS A 87 0.96 -1.76 -9.93
N HIS A 88 2.07 -1.34 -10.53
CA HIS A 88 2.21 -1.09 -11.97
C HIS A 88 2.52 -2.38 -12.75
N GLN A 89 1.69 -3.41 -12.62
CA GLN A 89 1.99 -4.73 -13.20
C GLN A 89 1.93 -4.77 -14.72
N GLY A 90 1.21 -3.83 -15.34
CA GLY A 90 1.00 -3.81 -16.79
C GLY A 90 2.20 -3.34 -17.62
N ILE A 91 3.26 -2.83 -17.00
CA ILE A 91 4.38 -2.14 -17.68
C ILE A 91 4.98 -2.91 -18.86
N GLU A 92 5.13 -4.23 -18.76
CA GLU A 92 5.74 -5.10 -19.79
C GLU A 92 4.70 -5.99 -20.51
N TRP A 93 3.41 -5.78 -20.26
CA TRP A 93 2.35 -6.60 -20.81
C TRP A 93 1.91 -6.10 -22.19
N LYS A 94 2.08 -6.94 -23.22
CA LYS A 94 1.51 -6.64 -24.55
C LYS A 94 -0.02 -6.70 -24.53
N GLY A 95 -0.68 -5.69 -25.10
CA GLY A 95 -2.14 -5.63 -25.23
C GLY A 95 -2.83 -4.74 -24.18
N LEU A 96 -2.08 -4.06 -23.32
CA LEU A 96 -2.60 -3.13 -22.31
C LEU A 96 -2.21 -1.67 -22.61
N GLU A 97 -1.85 -1.35 -23.85
CA GLU A 97 -1.39 -0.02 -24.26
C GLU A 97 -2.49 1.06 -24.06
N SER A 98 -3.76 0.65 -24.11
CA SER A 98 -4.94 1.49 -23.85
C SER A 98 -5.57 1.28 -22.48
N ALA A 99 -4.94 0.52 -21.58
CA ALA A 99 -5.43 0.33 -20.23
C ALA A 99 -5.38 1.66 -19.42
N PRO A 100 -6.23 1.81 -18.39
CA PRO A 100 -6.11 2.89 -17.43
C PRO A 100 -4.80 2.77 -16.63
N GLU A 101 -4.31 3.89 -16.13
CA GLU A 101 -3.23 3.88 -15.13
C GLU A 101 -3.74 3.25 -13.84
N PRO A 102 -2.93 2.46 -13.12
CA PRO A 102 -1.49 2.20 -13.31
C PRO A 102 -1.16 0.99 -14.21
N PHE A 103 -2.13 0.41 -14.90
CA PHE A 103 -2.00 -0.88 -15.62
C PHE A 103 -1.58 -0.76 -17.08
N ARG A 104 -1.23 0.45 -17.52
CA ARG A 104 -0.87 0.72 -18.91
C ARG A 104 0.51 0.16 -19.25
N THR A 105 0.62 -0.42 -20.43
CA THR A 105 1.90 -0.87 -20.98
C THR A 105 2.84 0.31 -21.24
N HIS A 106 4.11 0.13 -20.89
CA HIS A 106 5.15 1.10 -21.17
C HIS A 106 5.54 1.11 -22.67
N PRO A 107 5.96 2.25 -23.24
CA PRO A 107 6.59 2.29 -24.57
C PRO A 107 7.72 1.27 -24.72
N LYS A 108 7.63 0.43 -25.77
CA LYS A 108 8.51 -0.72 -25.99
C LYS A 108 9.95 -0.30 -26.31
N GLU A 109 10.12 0.80 -27.06
CA GLU A 109 11.41 1.29 -27.53
C GLU A 109 12.34 1.66 -26.37
N ILE A 110 11.77 2.16 -25.27
CA ILE A 110 12.51 2.55 -24.07
C ILE A 110 12.91 1.31 -23.28
N LEU A 111 11.98 0.39 -23.01
CA LEU A 111 12.27 -0.82 -22.20
C LEU A 111 13.23 -1.78 -22.88
N GLN A 112 13.28 -1.81 -24.22
CA GLN A 112 14.29 -2.58 -24.94
C GLN A 112 15.73 -2.08 -24.67
N LYS A 113 15.89 -0.77 -24.45
CA LYS A 113 17.19 -0.15 -24.15
C LYS A 113 17.46 -0.11 -22.65
N HIS A 114 16.41 0.03 -21.84
CA HIS A 114 16.46 0.12 -20.38
C HIS A 114 15.47 -0.86 -19.74
N PRO A 115 15.82 -2.16 -19.67
CA PRO A 115 14.96 -3.14 -19.02
C PRO A 115 14.73 -2.79 -17.55
N VAL A 116 13.48 -2.82 -17.09
CA VAL A 116 13.12 -2.40 -15.72
C VAL A 116 13.85 -3.26 -14.68
N ALA A 117 14.01 -4.56 -14.95
CA ALA A 117 14.76 -5.48 -14.09
C ALA A 117 16.22 -5.06 -13.82
N LYS A 118 16.81 -4.22 -14.67
CA LYS A 118 18.19 -3.72 -14.52
C LYS A 118 18.26 -2.28 -14.00
N TYR A 119 17.33 -1.42 -14.38
CA TYR A 119 17.40 0.01 -14.10
C TYR A 119 16.42 0.51 -13.04
N GLY A 120 15.40 -0.29 -12.70
CA GLY A 120 14.28 0.14 -11.87
C GLY A 120 13.46 1.25 -12.53
N CYS A 121 12.42 1.71 -11.85
CA CYS A 121 11.55 2.81 -12.28
C CYS A 121 12.10 4.17 -11.81
N THR A 122 12.65 4.18 -10.59
CA THR A 122 13.16 5.37 -9.89
C THR A 122 14.29 6.10 -10.61
N SER A 123 15.10 5.40 -11.40
CA SER A 123 16.20 6.00 -12.16
C SER A 123 15.74 7.00 -13.22
N CYS A 124 14.50 6.87 -13.72
CA CYS A 124 13.91 7.80 -14.69
C CYS A 124 12.73 8.61 -14.12
N HIS A 125 11.88 7.98 -13.30
CA HIS A 125 10.67 8.61 -12.77
C HIS A 125 10.84 9.22 -11.36
N GLY A 126 11.98 9.00 -10.71
CA GLY A 126 12.20 9.40 -9.33
C GLY A 126 11.34 8.61 -8.34
N GLY A 127 11.14 9.16 -7.14
CA GLY A 127 10.44 8.48 -6.04
C GLY A 127 11.39 7.74 -5.09
N GLN A 128 10.82 7.06 -4.09
CA GLN A 128 11.60 6.47 -3.00
C GLN A 128 12.01 4.99 -3.24
N GLY A 129 11.44 4.35 -4.27
CA GLY A 129 11.78 2.99 -4.70
C GLY A 129 11.12 1.88 -3.89
N PHE A 130 11.20 1.87 -2.57
CA PHE A 130 10.41 0.94 -1.75
C PHE A 130 8.91 1.01 -2.07
N ALA A 131 8.39 2.19 -2.45
CA ALA A 131 7.04 2.61 -2.90
C ALA A 131 5.80 2.05 -2.17
N THR A 132 6.04 1.13 -1.25
CA THR A 132 5.13 0.40 -0.38
C THR A 132 5.85 0.27 0.94
N ASP A 133 5.12 0.37 2.03
CA ASP A 133 5.67 0.17 3.35
C ASP A 133 6.18 -1.27 3.44
N MET A 134 7.49 -1.45 3.53
CA MET A 134 8.04 -2.60 4.23
C MET A 134 9.12 -2.10 5.15
N GLN A 135 8.87 -2.19 6.45
CA GLN A 135 9.96 -2.46 7.37
C GLN A 135 10.37 -3.91 7.11
N ALA A 136 11.65 -4.09 6.78
CA ALA A 136 12.30 -5.40 6.72
C ALA A 136 12.39 -6.02 8.11
#